data_AF-A0A1T4ZXE1-F1
#
_entry.id   AF-A0A1T4ZXE1-F1
#
_cell.length_a   1.000
_cell.length_b   1.000
_cell.length_c   1.000
_cell.angle_alpha   90.00
_cell.angle_beta   90.00
_cell.angle_gamma   90.00
#
_symmetry.space_group_name_H-M   'P 1'
#
loop_
_entity.id
_entity.type
_entity.pdbx_description
1 polymer ?
#
loop_
_entity_poly.entity_id
_entity_poly.type
_entity_poly.pdbx_seq_one_letter_code
_entity_poly.pdbx_strand_id
1 'polypeptide(L)'
;MKAIITLLLLIISAGLLHAQSHSITDMHKFMQMNADTTIIVSYSSNWLSSHRYLLLSKKGDTLTCYQYKPVDDISTLSRVKVPSAIRSNVFYKRLFGPVNVHGEFHLVVLDEEVIRLVWSRVGQFSLWTLKDDSVDGQHCPALPPSTGVIDNRIFDSSTLHLDLITRDSIKSLAFYDPAHYEKVCPSRPGRVTMLEIEELFLRHFR
;
A
#
# COMPACT_ATOMS: atom_id res chain seq x y z
N MET A 1 -16.40 32.83 -28.94
CA MET A 1 -16.97 32.57 -27.59
C MET A 1 -17.27 31.11 -27.33
N LYS A 2 -18.10 30.41 -28.14
CA LYS A 2 -18.45 29.00 -27.89
C LYS A 2 -17.24 28.07 -27.74
N ALA A 3 -16.24 28.16 -28.62
CA ALA A 3 -15.03 27.33 -28.55
C ALA A 3 -14.16 27.56 -27.28
N ILE A 4 -14.13 28.78 -26.75
CA ILE A 4 -13.38 29.11 -25.53
C ILE A 4 -14.09 28.53 -24.30
N ILE A 5 -15.43 28.57 -24.29
CA ILE A 5 -16.24 27.98 -23.21
C ILE A 5 -16.09 26.45 -23.21
N THR A 6 -16.10 25.81 -24.39
CA THR A 6 -15.88 24.35 -24.50
C THR A 6 -14.48 23.95 -24.01
N LEU A 7 -13.45 24.73 -24.33
CA LEU A 7 -12.07 24.48 -23.88
C LEU A 7 -11.93 24.64 -22.36
N LEU A 8 -12.56 25.67 -21.77
CA LEU A 8 -12.57 25.88 -20.33
C LEU A 8 -13.28 24.73 -19.58
N LEU A 9 -14.41 24.26 -20.10
CA LEU A 9 -15.14 23.11 -19.55
C LEU A 9 -14.30 21.82 -19.60
N LEU A 10 -13.54 21.61 -20.68
CA LEU A 10 -12.66 20.44 -20.82
C LEU A 10 -11.51 20.45 -19.80
N ILE A 11 -10.92 21.62 -19.55
CA ILE A 11 -9.83 21.80 -18.58
C ILE A 11 -10.35 21.61 -17.14
N ILE A 12 -11.55 22.11 -16.84
CA ILE A 12 -12.18 21.93 -15.52
C ILE A 12 -12.54 20.44 -15.28
N SER A 13 -13.00 19.72 -16.31
CA SER A 13 -13.26 18.28 -16.20
C SER A 13 -12.00 17.43 -16.04
N ALA A 14 -10.87 17.86 -16.62
CA ALA A 14 -9.59 17.17 -16.45
C ALA A 14 -9.00 17.36 -15.04
N GLY A 15 -9.29 18.49 -14.38
CA GLY A 15 -8.83 18.78 -13.01
C GLY A 15 -9.56 18.03 -11.89
N LEU A 16 -10.68 17.36 -12.19
CA LEU A 16 -11.51 16.65 -11.20
C LEU A 16 -11.25 15.13 -11.14
N LEU A 17 -10.34 14.60 -11.96
CA LEU A 17 -9.90 13.22 -11.87
C LEU A 17 -8.79 13.08 -10.81
N HIS A 18 -9.16 13.20 -9.54
CA HIS A 18 -8.36 12.64 -8.46
C HIS A 18 -8.61 11.14 -8.41
N ALA A 19 -7.88 10.38 -9.23
CA ALA A 19 -7.64 8.99 -8.89
C ALA A 19 -7.01 8.98 -7.50
N GLN A 20 -7.55 8.19 -6.57
CA GLN A 20 -6.99 8.03 -5.23
C GLN A 20 -5.61 7.39 -5.37
N SER A 21 -4.57 8.21 -5.55
CA SER A 21 -3.20 7.73 -5.53
C SER A 21 -2.82 7.45 -4.08
N HIS A 22 -2.18 6.30 -3.87
CA HIS A 22 -1.44 6.06 -2.64
C HIS A 22 -0.41 7.18 -2.52
N SER A 23 -0.67 8.12 -1.61
CA SER A 23 0.08 9.37 -1.54
C SER A 23 1.36 9.18 -0.74
N ILE A 24 2.46 9.77 -1.21
CA ILE A 24 3.72 9.82 -0.48
C ILE A 24 3.49 10.49 0.89
N THR A 25 3.71 9.72 1.96
CA THR A 25 3.49 10.18 3.34
C THR A 25 4.78 10.75 3.96
N ASP A 26 4.67 11.38 5.13
CA ASP A 26 5.85 11.88 5.84
C ASP A 26 6.75 10.74 6.35
N MET A 27 6.18 9.54 6.60
CA MET A 27 6.98 8.34 6.85
C MET A 27 7.85 7.98 5.64
N HIS A 28 7.31 8.06 4.42
CA HIS A 28 8.10 7.78 3.21
C HIS A 28 9.28 8.75 3.08
N LYS A 29 9.03 10.05 3.27
CA LYS A 29 10.09 11.08 3.23
C LYS A 29 11.12 10.87 4.33
N PHE A 30 10.68 10.51 5.54
CA PHE A 30 11.59 10.20 6.63
C PHE A 30 12.52 9.04 6.27
N MET A 31 11.98 7.95 5.72
CA MET A 31 12.79 6.80 5.29
C MET A 31 13.75 7.19 4.16
N GLN A 32 13.29 7.98 3.17
CA GLN A 32 14.11 8.48 2.07
C GLN A 32 15.33 9.30 2.56
N MET A 33 15.14 10.14 3.58
CA MET A 33 16.22 10.97 4.13
C MET A 33 17.20 10.18 5.01
N ASN A 34 16.75 9.07 5.62
CA ASN A 34 17.49 8.42 6.70
C ASN A 34 18.03 7.03 6.34
N ALA A 35 17.62 6.44 5.22
CA ALA A 35 18.04 5.12 4.75
C ALA A 35 18.59 5.18 3.31
N ASP A 36 19.37 4.16 2.92
CA ASP A 36 19.83 4.02 1.54
C ASP A 36 18.72 3.45 0.67
N THR A 37 18.00 2.47 1.23
CA THR A 37 16.87 1.83 0.60
C THR A 37 15.86 1.41 1.66
N THR A 38 14.58 1.54 1.37
CA THR A 38 13.50 0.99 2.19
C THR A 38 12.46 0.35 1.28
N ILE A 39 11.99 -0.82 1.67
CA ILE A 39 10.91 -1.55 1.02
C ILE A 39 9.74 -1.59 2.00
N ILE A 40 8.58 -1.14 1.56
CA ILE A 40 7.38 -1.07 2.39
C ILE A 40 6.26 -1.89 1.77
N VAL A 41 5.70 -2.81 2.55
CA VAL A 41 4.47 -3.54 2.21
C VAL A 41 3.33 -2.95 3.04
N SER A 42 2.24 -2.57 2.38
CA SER A 42 1.06 -2.02 3.06
C SER A 42 -0.25 -2.34 2.35
N TYR A 43 -1.36 -2.10 3.05
CA TYR A 43 -2.70 -2.37 2.55
C TYR A 43 -3.55 -1.12 2.67
N SER A 44 -4.34 -0.84 1.64
CA SER A 44 -5.44 0.12 1.72
C SER A 44 -6.75 -0.61 1.43
N SER A 45 -7.81 -0.30 2.16
CA SER A 45 -9.15 -0.77 1.82
C SER A 45 -10.10 0.42 1.74
N ASN A 46 -11.17 0.27 0.95
CA ASN A 46 -12.30 1.21 0.96
C ASN A 46 -13.13 1.13 2.26
N TRP A 47 -12.81 0.18 3.14
CA TRP A 47 -13.42 -0.01 4.46
C TRP A 47 -12.58 0.65 5.57
N LEU A 48 -12.94 0.37 6.83
CA LEU A 48 -12.15 0.74 8.02
C LEU A 48 -10.80 -0.01 8.04
N SER A 49 -9.83 0.35 7.19
CA SER A 49 -8.46 -0.15 7.32
C SER A 49 -7.61 0.77 8.18
N SER A 50 -7.15 0.25 9.30
CA SER A 50 -5.97 0.80 9.98
C SER A 50 -4.77 0.67 9.04
N HIS A 51 -4.07 1.77 8.78
CA HIS A 51 -2.88 1.72 7.94
C HIS A 51 -1.80 0.85 8.59
N ARG A 52 -1.58 -0.38 8.10
CA ARG A 52 -0.47 -1.23 8.58
C ARG A 52 0.62 -1.23 7.52
N TYR A 53 1.82 -0.79 7.91
CA TYR A 53 3.00 -0.84 7.06
C TYR A 53 4.04 -1.76 7.68
N LEU A 54 4.64 -2.61 6.87
CA LEU A 54 5.78 -3.44 7.22
C LEU A 54 6.97 -2.95 6.41
N LEU A 55 8.03 -2.51 7.07
CA LEU A 55 9.17 -1.86 6.44
C LEU A 55 10.44 -2.67 6.64
N LEU A 56 11.18 -2.88 5.56
CA LEU A 56 12.54 -3.41 5.58
C LEU A 56 13.48 -2.35 5.02
N SER A 57 14.41 -1.89 5.85
CA SER A 57 15.29 -0.76 5.54
C SER A 57 16.76 -1.16 5.62
N LYS A 58 17.58 -0.55 4.76
CA LYS A 58 19.03 -0.67 4.75
C LYS A 58 19.71 0.68 4.87
N LYS A 59 20.72 0.78 5.74
CA LYS A 59 21.63 1.94 5.84
C LYS A 59 23.05 1.44 6.09
N GLY A 60 23.96 1.65 5.14
CA GLY A 60 25.30 1.07 5.22
C GLY A 60 25.23 -0.45 5.25
N ASP A 61 25.84 -1.08 6.25
CA ASP A 61 25.81 -2.52 6.50
C ASP A 61 24.61 -2.97 7.37
N THR A 62 23.83 -2.03 7.87
CA THR A 62 22.76 -2.29 8.83
C THR A 62 21.44 -2.50 8.12
N LEU A 63 20.79 -3.63 8.41
CA LEU A 63 19.41 -3.91 8.04
C LEU A 63 18.50 -3.74 9.26
N THR A 64 17.33 -3.15 9.07
CA THR A 64 16.39 -2.92 10.16
C THR A 64 14.95 -3.08 9.68
N CYS A 65 14.15 -3.74 10.51
CA CYS A 65 12.72 -3.91 10.29
C CYS A 65 11.93 -2.92 11.15
N TYR A 66 10.91 -2.31 10.56
CA TYR A 66 9.99 -1.44 11.26
C TYR A 66 8.55 -1.80 10.93
N GLN A 67 7.64 -1.41 11.80
CA GLN A 67 6.22 -1.51 11.57
C GLN A 67 5.55 -0.19 11.93
N TYR A 68 4.67 0.28 11.06
CA TYR A 68 3.68 1.29 11.43
C TYR A 68 2.35 0.58 11.67
N LYS A 69 1.81 0.71 12.88
CA LYS A 69 0.52 0.11 13.26
C LYS A 69 -0.23 1.06 14.19
N PRO A 70 -1.42 1.55 13.78
CA PRO A 70 -2.31 2.29 14.66
C PRO A 70 -2.61 1.46 15.90
N VAL A 71 -2.71 2.13 17.05
CA VAL A 71 -3.04 1.45 18.32
C VAL A 71 -4.43 0.83 18.21
N ASP A 72 -4.49 -0.51 18.22
CA ASP A 72 -5.72 -1.31 18.06
C ASP A 72 -6.72 -1.13 19.21
N ASP A 73 -6.30 -0.54 20.34
CA ASP A 73 -7.19 -0.37 21.49
C ASP A 73 -8.14 0.82 21.33
N ILE A 74 -9.18 0.59 20.55
CA ILE A 74 -10.39 1.42 20.50
C ILE A 74 -11.34 1.03 21.66
N SER A 75 -11.10 -0.12 22.31
CA SER A 75 -11.95 -0.60 23.40
C SER A 75 -11.88 0.31 24.64
N THR A 76 -10.78 1.03 24.83
CA THR A 76 -10.71 2.08 25.86
C THR A 76 -11.64 3.27 25.56
N LEU A 77 -11.84 3.65 24.28
CA LEU A 77 -12.76 4.74 23.91
C LEU A 77 -14.25 4.37 24.10
N SER A 78 -14.58 3.08 24.03
CA SER A 78 -15.93 2.59 24.32
C SER A 78 -16.19 2.43 25.82
N ARG A 79 -15.14 2.27 26.64
CA ARG A 79 -15.22 2.15 28.11
C ARG A 79 -15.34 3.49 28.83
N VAL A 80 -15.04 4.62 28.18
CA VAL A 80 -15.13 5.97 28.77
C VAL A 80 -16.30 6.74 28.16
N LYS A 81 -17.09 7.42 29.01
CA LYS A 81 -18.11 8.38 28.55
C LYS A 81 -17.41 9.64 28.04
N VAL A 82 -17.34 9.77 26.73
CA VAL A 82 -16.80 10.94 26.01
C VAL A 82 -17.92 11.49 25.12
N PRO A 83 -18.04 12.82 24.93
CA PRO A 83 -18.97 13.39 23.97
C PRO A 83 -18.79 12.76 22.57
N SER A 84 -19.90 12.48 21.89
CA SER A 84 -19.89 11.75 20.61
C SER A 84 -18.99 12.42 19.56
N ALA A 85 -19.03 13.74 19.45
CA ALA A 85 -18.18 14.49 18.54
C ALA A 85 -16.67 14.29 18.82
N ILE A 86 -16.28 14.28 20.10
CA ILE A 86 -14.87 14.04 20.49
C ILE A 86 -14.49 12.60 20.18
N ARG A 87 -15.34 11.63 20.53
CA ARG A 87 -15.11 10.21 20.23
C ARG A 87 -14.94 9.97 18.73
N SER A 88 -15.84 10.51 17.90
CA SER A 88 -15.77 10.38 16.44
C SER A 88 -14.52 11.04 15.87
N ASN A 89 -14.12 12.22 16.37
CA ASN A 89 -12.91 12.89 15.90
C ASN A 89 -11.63 12.11 16.26
N VAL A 90 -11.53 11.62 17.51
CA VAL A 90 -10.40 10.81 17.96
C VAL A 90 -10.33 9.50 17.17
N PHE A 91 -11.46 8.84 16.96
CA PHE A 91 -11.55 7.61 16.16
C PHE A 91 -11.12 7.86 14.71
N TYR A 92 -11.64 8.92 14.07
CA TYR A 92 -11.29 9.28 12.70
C TYR A 92 -9.79 9.60 12.57
N LYS A 93 -9.23 10.40 13.48
CA LYS A 93 -7.80 10.73 13.47
C LYS A 93 -6.89 9.52 13.72
N ARG A 94 -7.34 8.52 14.49
CA ARG A 94 -6.54 7.31 14.72
C ARG A 94 -6.55 6.35 13.52
N LEU A 95 -7.66 6.26 12.80
CA LEU A 95 -7.76 5.35 11.64
C LEU A 95 -7.25 5.99 10.36
N PHE A 96 -7.57 7.27 10.16
CA PHE A 96 -7.34 8.01 8.92
C PHE A 96 -6.37 9.18 9.12
N GLY A 97 -5.65 9.21 10.24
CA GLY A 97 -4.60 10.20 10.49
C GLY A 97 -3.45 10.08 9.50
N PRO A 98 -2.65 11.15 9.34
CA PRO A 98 -1.50 11.13 8.47
C PRO A 98 -0.46 10.14 9.00
N VAL A 99 0.00 9.24 8.13
CA VAL A 99 1.04 8.26 8.45
C VAL A 99 2.38 8.96 8.58
N ASN A 100 2.98 8.87 9.76
CA ASN A 100 4.23 9.55 10.12
C ASN A 100 5.05 8.69 11.10
N VAL A 101 6.22 9.18 11.53
CA VAL A 101 7.14 8.42 12.41
C VAL A 101 6.90 8.60 13.90
N HIS A 102 5.84 9.28 14.32
CA HIS A 102 5.51 9.50 15.72
C HIS A 102 4.41 8.54 16.22
N GLY A 103 4.62 7.98 17.41
CA GLY A 103 3.60 7.27 18.19
C GLY A 103 3.30 5.83 17.75
N GLU A 104 3.21 5.59 16.44
CA GLU A 104 2.72 4.32 15.86
C GLU A 104 3.78 3.60 15.00
N PHE A 105 4.97 4.21 14.87
CA PHE A 105 6.13 3.66 14.19
C PHE A 105 7.07 2.99 15.19
N HIS A 106 7.30 1.69 15.01
CA HIS A 106 8.03 0.87 15.97
C HIS A 106 9.09 0.02 15.27
N LEU A 107 10.20 -0.22 15.98
CA LEU A 107 11.19 -1.23 15.60
C LEU A 107 10.59 -2.62 15.77
N VAL A 108 10.83 -3.48 14.78
CA VAL A 108 10.51 -4.91 14.87
C VAL A 108 11.82 -5.65 15.12
N VAL A 109 11.93 -6.26 16.30
CA VAL A 109 13.13 -7.01 16.70
C VAL A 109 13.01 -8.43 16.13
N LEU A 110 13.83 -8.72 15.11
CA LEU A 110 13.97 -10.05 14.50
C LEU A 110 15.42 -10.50 14.61
N ASP A 111 15.65 -11.81 14.55
CA ASP A 111 17.00 -12.37 14.45
C ASP A 111 17.70 -11.85 13.19
N GLU A 112 18.98 -11.50 13.32
CA GLU A 112 19.76 -10.93 12.21
C GLU A 112 19.77 -11.84 10.97
N GLU A 113 19.86 -13.16 11.19
CA GLU A 113 19.79 -14.16 10.12
C GLU A 113 18.47 -14.10 9.36
N VAL A 114 17.35 -13.86 10.06
CA VAL A 114 16.03 -13.71 9.46
C VAL A 114 15.96 -12.43 8.64
N ILE A 115 16.46 -11.31 9.17
CA ILE A 115 16.48 -10.04 8.43
C ILE A 115 17.31 -10.16 7.14
N ARG A 116 18.49 -10.78 7.23
CA ARG A 116 19.36 -11.04 6.07
C ARG A 116 18.70 -11.98 5.06
N LEU A 117 18.01 -13.03 5.53
CA LEU A 117 17.26 -13.94 4.68
C LEU A 117 16.16 -13.21 3.91
N VAL A 118 15.33 -12.43 4.61
CA VAL A 118 14.26 -11.64 3.99
C VAL A 118 14.85 -10.67 2.98
N TRP A 119 15.88 -9.90 3.34
CA TRP A 119 16.55 -8.97 2.44
C TRP A 119 17.09 -9.65 1.18
N SER A 120 17.79 -10.77 1.34
CA SER A 120 18.34 -11.56 0.23
C SER A 120 17.24 -12.06 -0.70
N ARG A 121 16.15 -12.61 -0.16
CA ARG A 121 15.01 -13.11 -0.93
C ARG A 121 14.33 -11.99 -1.70
N VAL A 122 14.05 -10.86 -1.05
CA VAL A 122 13.44 -9.71 -1.71
C VAL A 122 14.33 -9.17 -2.83
N GLY A 123 15.65 -9.14 -2.62
CA GLY A 123 16.63 -8.70 -3.62
C GLY A 123 16.74 -9.59 -4.86
N GLN A 124 16.15 -10.80 -4.86
CA GLN A 124 16.06 -11.65 -6.04
C GLN A 124 14.99 -11.19 -7.03
N PHE A 125 14.04 -10.36 -6.58
CA PHE A 125 13.01 -9.80 -7.43
C PHE A 125 13.50 -8.51 -8.10
N SER A 126 13.22 -8.35 -9.39
CA SER A 126 13.51 -7.12 -10.14
C SER A 126 12.46 -6.03 -9.85
N LEU A 127 12.36 -5.57 -8.61
CA LEU A 127 11.28 -4.70 -8.11
C LEU A 127 11.16 -3.37 -8.87
N TRP A 128 12.28 -2.78 -9.28
CA TRP A 128 12.29 -1.53 -10.05
C TRP A 128 11.69 -1.67 -11.45
N THR A 129 11.74 -2.85 -12.04
CA THR A 129 11.13 -3.16 -13.34
C THR A 129 9.78 -3.87 -13.21
N LEU A 130 9.34 -4.19 -11.99
CA LEU A 130 8.06 -4.82 -11.73
C LEU A 130 6.93 -3.90 -12.18
N LYS A 131 5.97 -4.48 -12.89
CA LYS A 131 4.73 -3.83 -13.34
C LYS A 131 3.62 -4.12 -12.34
N ASP A 132 2.79 -3.13 -12.10
CA ASP A 132 1.59 -3.26 -11.28
C ASP A 132 0.31 -3.17 -12.12
N ASP A 133 -0.83 -3.10 -11.43
CA ASP A 133 -2.13 -3.05 -12.07
C ASP A 133 -2.40 -1.72 -12.78
N SER A 134 -1.59 -0.67 -12.57
CA SER A 134 -1.67 0.56 -13.37
C SER A 134 -1.17 0.34 -14.80
N VAL A 135 -0.27 -0.63 -15.00
CA VAL A 135 0.29 -1.01 -16.31
C VAL A 135 -0.47 -2.18 -16.91
N ASP A 136 -0.70 -3.24 -16.13
CA ASP A 136 -1.28 -4.50 -16.62
C ASP A 136 -2.83 -4.56 -16.47
N GLY A 137 -3.41 -3.55 -15.82
CA GLY A 137 -4.85 -3.44 -15.55
C GLY A 137 -5.29 -4.16 -14.27
N GLN A 138 -6.23 -3.58 -13.52
CA GLN A 138 -6.70 -4.12 -12.23
C GLN A 138 -7.56 -5.38 -12.33
N HIS A 139 -8.21 -5.62 -13.46
CA HIS A 139 -9.18 -6.70 -13.61
C HIS A 139 -8.65 -7.76 -14.56
N CYS A 140 -9.30 -8.93 -14.56
CA CYS A 140 -9.07 -9.91 -15.61
C CYS A 140 -9.35 -9.29 -16.99
N PRO A 141 -8.61 -9.68 -18.05
CA PRO A 141 -8.90 -9.23 -19.40
C PRO A 141 -10.35 -9.55 -19.76
N ALA A 142 -11.04 -8.59 -20.39
CA ALA A 142 -12.40 -8.83 -20.87
C ALA A 142 -12.37 -9.98 -21.89
N LEU A 143 -13.05 -11.08 -21.57
CA LEU A 143 -13.21 -12.17 -22.53
C LEU A 143 -14.34 -11.83 -23.52
N PRO A 144 -14.27 -12.34 -24.76
CA PRO A 144 -15.32 -12.13 -25.75
C PRO A 144 -16.68 -12.58 -25.20
N PRO A 145 -17.79 -11.89 -25.55
CA PRO A 145 -19.14 -12.23 -25.10
C PRO A 145 -19.56 -13.68 -25.39
N SER A 146 -18.92 -14.33 -26.38
CA SER A 146 -19.16 -15.70 -26.81
C SER A 146 -18.66 -16.78 -25.84
N THR A 147 -17.89 -16.43 -24.81
CA THR A 147 -17.24 -17.39 -23.91
C THR A 147 -18.11 -17.83 -22.74
N GLY A 148 -19.27 -17.17 -22.50
CA GLY A 148 -20.15 -17.50 -21.37
C GLY A 148 -19.52 -17.28 -19.99
N VAL A 149 -18.39 -16.56 -19.93
CA VAL A 149 -17.65 -16.33 -18.68
C VAL A 149 -18.31 -15.21 -17.87
N ILE A 150 -18.57 -15.52 -16.61
CA ILE A 150 -19.16 -14.63 -15.60
C ILE A 150 -18.18 -13.50 -15.30
N ASP A 151 -18.70 -12.27 -15.19
CA ASP A 151 -17.92 -11.10 -14.78
C ASP A 151 -17.35 -11.31 -13.37
N ASN A 152 -16.03 -11.50 -13.26
CA ASN A 152 -15.33 -11.76 -11.98
C ASN A 152 -14.80 -10.49 -11.32
N ARG A 153 -15.27 -9.32 -11.75
CA ARG A 153 -14.88 -8.03 -11.18
C ARG A 153 -15.44 -7.88 -9.76
N ILE A 154 -14.58 -7.38 -8.89
CA ILE A 154 -14.94 -6.97 -7.53
C ILE A 154 -14.59 -5.50 -7.37
N PHE A 155 -15.38 -4.72 -6.64
CA PHE A 155 -15.21 -3.26 -6.53
C PHE A 155 -14.92 -2.77 -5.10
N ASP A 156 -15.05 -3.64 -4.10
CA ASP A 156 -14.99 -3.28 -2.68
C ASP A 156 -13.89 -4.02 -1.91
N SER A 157 -12.78 -4.34 -2.58
CA SER A 157 -11.66 -5.07 -1.98
C SER A 157 -10.48 -4.18 -1.56
N SER A 158 -9.45 -4.79 -0.98
CA SER A 158 -8.21 -4.13 -0.59
C SER A 158 -7.19 -4.09 -1.74
N THR A 159 -6.40 -3.03 -1.74
CA THR A 159 -5.21 -2.89 -2.58
C THR A 159 -3.98 -3.16 -1.73
N LEU A 160 -3.10 -4.01 -2.24
CA LEU A 160 -1.79 -4.30 -1.71
C LEU A 160 -0.76 -3.38 -2.37
N HIS A 161 0.01 -2.66 -1.56
CA HIS A 161 0.98 -1.68 -2.01
C HIS A 161 2.40 -2.15 -1.70
N LEU A 162 3.31 -1.85 -2.63
CA LEU A 162 4.75 -1.99 -2.48
C LEU A 162 5.44 -0.67 -2.80
N ASP A 163 5.99 -0.02 -1.78
CA ASP A 163 6.75 1.22 -1.93
C ASP A 163 8.25 0.91 -1.86
N LEU A 164 8.97 1.32 -2.91
CA LEU A 164 10.42 1.23 -3.03
C LEU A 164 10.98 2.63 -2.87
N ILE A 165 11.73 2.83 -1.80
CA ILE A 165 12.29 4.12 -1.44
C ILE A 165 13.80 4.03 -1.53
N THR A 166 14.41 4.95 -2.27
CA THR A 166 15.84 5.25 -2.22
C THR A 166 16.01 6.72 -1.86
N ARG A 167 17.26 7.13 -1.62
CA ARG A 167 17.60 8.55 -1.40
C ARG A 167 17.12 9.46 -2.53
N ASP A 168 17.10 8.95 -3.77
CA ASP A 168 16.81 9.75 -4.96
C ASP A 168 15.36 9.66 -5.43
N SER A 169 14.64 8.60 -5.06
CA SER A 169 13.31 8.33 -5.64
C SER A 169 12.41 7.50 -4.75
N ILE A 170 11.11 7.63 -4.98
CA ILE A 170 10.07 6.76 -4.42
C ILE A 170 9.27 6.18 -5.59
N LYS A 171 9.19 4.85 -5.67
CA LYS A 171 8.33 4.13 -6.61
C LYS A 171 7.27 3.37 -5.83
N SER A 172 6.01 3.66 -6.09
CA SER A 172 4.87 2.94 -5.51
C SER A 172 4.25 2.02 -6.56
N LEU A 173 3.95 0.79 -6.15
CA LEU A 173 3.27 -0.22 -6.96
C LEU A 173 1.98 -0.63 -6.25
N ALA A 174 0.87 -0.72 -6.99
CA ALA A 174 -0.44 -1.03 -6.44
C ALA A 174 -1.08 -2.24 -7.13
N PHE A 175 -1.45 -3.24 -6.34
CA PHE A 175 -2.08 -4.47 -6.81
C PHE A 175 -3.46 -4.59 -6.16
N TYR A 176 -4.51 -4.50 -6.96
CA TYR A 176 -5.88 -4.57 -6.46
C TYR A 176 -6.28 -6.03 -6.30
N ASP A 177 -6.52 -6.45 -5.05
CA ASP A 177 -6.82 -7.83 -4.64
C ASP A 177 -6.06 -8.92 -5.45
N PRO A 178 -4.72 -8.95 -5.38
CA PRO A 178 -3.92 -9.85 -6.19
C PRO A 178 -4.24 -11.32 -5.90
N ALA A 179 -4.62 -11.66 -4.66
CA ALA A 179 -4.95 -13.02 -4.26
C ALA A 179 -6.27 -13.52 -4.89
N HIS A 180 -7.31 -12.68 -4.98
CA HIS A 180 -8.51 -13.01 -5.73
C HIS A 180 -8.19 -13.19 -7.21
N TYR A 181 -7.52 -12.22 -7.81
CA TYR A 181 -7.31 -12.26 -9.26
C TYR A 181 -6.32 -13.32 -9.72
N GLU A 182 -5.34 -13.72 -8.90
CA GLU A 182 -4.49 -14.86 -9.22
C GLU A 182 -5.28 -16.18 -9.24
N LYS A 183 -6.41 -16.28 -8.52
CA LYS A 183 -7.29 -17.46 -8.62
C LYS A 183 -8.15 -17.46 -9.88
N VAL A 184 -8.64 -16.30 -10.31
CA VAL A 184 -9.60 -16.20 -11.44
C VAL A 184 -8.93 -15.96 -12.79
N CYS A 185 -7.78 -15.29 -12.83
CA CYS A 185 -6.97 -15.07 -14.03
C CYS A 185 -5.47 -15.10 -13.67
N PRO A 186 -4.91 -16.31 -13.50
CA PRO A 186 -3.58 -16.52 -12.96
C PRO A 186 -2.45 -16.03 -13.88
N SER A 187 -1.23 -16.12 -13.35
CA SER A 187 0.04 -16.00 -14.07
C SER A 187 0.41 -14.58 -14.51
N ARG A 188 -0.08 -13.55 -13.81
CA ARG A 188 0.44 -12.19 -13.98
C ARG A 188 1.70 -12.01 -13.14
N PRO A 189 2.89 -11.82 -13.75
CA PRO A 189 4.15 -11.83 -13.02
C PRO A 189 4.18 -10.82 -11.85
N GLY A 190 3.65 -9.61 -12.07
CA GLY A 190 3.54 -8.58 -11.03
C GLY A 190 2.82 -9.06 -9.77
N ARG A 191 1.66 -9.71 -9.94
CA ARG A 191 0.81 -10.19 -8.84
C ARG A 191 1.43 -11.37 -8.11
N VAL A 192 1.97 -12.34 -8.86
CA VAL A 192 2.67 -13.50 -8.27
C VAL A 192 3.84 -13.03 -7.42
N THR A 193 4.69 -12.15 -7.95
CA THR A 193 5.80 -11.57 -7.19
C THR A 193 5.31 -10.79 -5.97
N MET A 194 4.23 -10.00 -6.10
CA MET A 194 3.70 -9.26 -4.97
C MET A 194 3.19 -10.18 -3.85
N LEU A 195 2.49 -11.26 -4.19
CA LEU A 195 2.00 -12.26 -3.22
C LEU A 195 3.16 -12.97 -2.51
N GLU A 196 4.24 -13.30 -3.23
CA GLU A 196 5.44 -13.89 -2.62
C GLU A 196 6.13 -12.94 -1.64
N ILE A 197 6.22 -11.65 -1.99
CA ILE A 197 6.77 -10.61 -1.10
C ILE A 197 5.88 -10.42 0.13
N GLU A 198 4.56 -10.34 -0.07
CA GLU A 198 3.58 -10.24 1.00
C GLU A 198 3.73 -11.38 2.00
N GLU A 199 3.74 -12.62 1.51
CA GLU A 199 3.89 -13.82 2.33
C GLU A 199 5.21 -13.78 3.11
N LEU A 200 6.31 -13.39 2.46
CA LEU A 200 7.62 -13.27 3.09
C LEU A 200 7.59 -12.26 4.25
N PHE A 201 7.00 -11.09 4.05
CA PHE A 201 6.87 -10.07 5.11
C PHE A 201 5.94 -10.56 6.24
N LEU A 202 4.75 -11.05 5.92
CA LEU A 202 3.76 -11.51 6.92
C LEU A 202 4.25 -12.70 7.74
N ARG A 203 5.11 -13.56 7.18
CA ARG A 203 5.69 -14.70 7.89
C ARG A 203 6.65 -14.26 8.99
N HIS A 204 7.40 -13.19 8.78
CA HIS A 204 8.51 -12.79 9.66
C HIS A 204 8.20 -11.56 10.53
N PHE A 205 7.32 -10.65 10.12
CA PHE A 205 6.93 -9.45 10.89
C PHE A 205 5.75 -9.69 11.84
N ARG A 206 5.73 -10.86 12.51
CA ARG A 206 4.63 -11.25 13.41
C ARG A 206 4.68 -10.53 14.75
#